data_AF-A0A1F9D8C6-F1
#
_entry.id   AF-A0A1F9D8C6-F1
#
_cell.length_a   1.000
_cell.length_b   1.000
_cell.length_c   1.000
_cell.angle_alpha   90.00
_cell.angle_beta   90.00
_cell.angle_gamma   90.00
#
_symmetry.space_group_name_H-M   'P 1'
#
loop_
_entity.id
_entity.type
_entity.pdbx_description
1 polymer ?
#
loop_
_entity_poly.entity_id
_entity_poly.type
_entity_poly.pdbx_seq_one_letter_code
_entity_poly.pdbx_strand_id
1 'polypeptide(L)'
;MRVLWTVSRYVITPDAQWQKEDAQKLLFKPLDITATSITFNGKTCRDVIFKKEKANTKEYLANIFHTTPQALGIEEEIIEVIKTNCDLPGFDRYMRLKYGRLAICINGVFFFFEPAMNY
;
A
#
# COMPACT_ATOMS: atom_id res chain seq x y z
N MET A 1 -16.72 5.27 -12.08
CA MET A 1 -15.42 5.12 -12.77
C MET A 1 -14.56 4.18 -11.93
N ARG A 2 -13.99 3.12 -12.52
CA ARG A 2 -13.13 2.15 -11.81
C ARG A 2 -11.73 2.75 -11.74
N VAL A 3 -11.24 3.01 -10.54
CA VAL A 3 -9.87 3.49 -10.36
C VAL A 3 -8.98 2.26 -10.36
N LEU A 4 -8.12 2.16 -11.37
CA LEU A 4 -7.04 1.19 -11.40
C LEU A 4 -5.82 1.85 -10.79
N TRP A 5 -5.01 1.09 -10.08
CA TRP A 5 -3.75 1.53 -9.51
C TRP A 5 -2.60 0.74 -10.09
N THR A 6 -1.41 1.34 -10.11
CA THR A 6 -0.20 0.66 -10.59
C THR A 6 0.94 0.96 -9.63
N VAL A 7 1.74 -0.06 -9.31
CA VAL A 7 2.96 0.13 -8.52
C VAL A 7 3.90 1.07 -9.29
N SER A 8 4.15 2.26 -8.75
CA SER A 8 4.96 3.31 -9.38
C SER A 8 6.39 3.32 -8.84
N ARG A 9 6.56 3.06 -7.54
CA ARG A 9 7.86 3.02 -6.86
C ARG A 9 7.82 2.09 -5.64
N TYR A 10 9.00 1.78 -5.13
CA TYR A 10 9.17 1.09 -3.85
C TYR A 10 10.25 1.75 -3.00
N VAL A 11 10.22 1.48 -1.70
CA VAL A 11 11.25 1.84 -0.71
C VAL A 11 11.58 0.61 0.11
N ILE A 12 12.86 0.24 0.16
CA ILE A 12 13.36 -0.87 0.97
C ILE A 12 13.74 -0.30 2.34
N THR A 13 13.15 -0.80 3.42
CA THR A 13 13.55 -0.41 4.77
C THR A 13 14.80 -1.18 5.23
N PRO A 14 15.52 -0.70 6.26
CA PRO A 14 16.71 -1.39 6.77
C PRO A 14 16.45 -2.82 7.26
N ASP A 15 15.22 -3.13 7.68
CA ASP A 15 14.76 -4.42 8.17
C ASP A 15 14.06 -5.28 7.10
N ALA A 16 14.11 -4.86 5.84
CA ALA A 16 13.48 -5.60 4.75
C ALA A 16 14.10 -6.98 4.55
N GLN A 17 13.23 -7.98 4.37
CA GLN A 17 13.64 -9.35 4.02
C GLN A 17 13.80 -9.53 2.52
N TRP A 18 13.18 -8.65 1.72
CA TRP A 18 13.30 -8.67 0.26
C TRP A 18 14.45 -7.80 -0.23
N GLN A 19 15.14 -8.31 -1.24
CA GLN A 19 16.17 -7.58 -1.96
C GLN A 19 15.56 -6.76 -3.10
N LYS A 20 16.39 -5.92 -3.71
CA LYS A 20 15.99 -5.01 -4.80
C LYS A 20 15.38 -5.76 -5.98
N GLU A 21 15.96 -6.89 -6.35
CA GLU A 21 15.55 -7.73 -7.47
C GLU A 21 14.14 -8.28 -7.27
N ASP A 22 13.76 -8.62 -6.03
CA ASP A 22 12.41 -9.08 -5.70
C ASP A 22 11.41 -7.92 -5.73
N ALA A 23 11.77 -6.77 -5.16
CA ALA A 23 10.93 -5.58 -5.19
C ALA A 23 10.65 -5.09 -6.63
N GLN A 24 11.67 -5.15 -7.50
CA GLN A 24 11.52 -4.75 -8.90
C GLN A 24 10.48 -5.58 -9.67
N LYS A 25 10.27 -6.86 -9.31
CA LYS A 25 9.26 -7.71 -9.97
C LYS A 25 7.82 -7.22 -9.77
N LEU A 26 7.59 -6.39 -8.75
CA LEU A 26 6.28 -5.80 -8.47
C LEU A 26 6.06 -4.44 -9.12
N LEU A 27 7.11 -3.79 -9.66
CA LEU A 27 6.93 -2.56 -10.40
C LEU A 27 5.97 -2.77 -11.57
N PHE A 28 5.13 -1.75 -11.82
CA PHE A 28 4.11 -1.74 -12.86
C PHE A 28 3.02 -2.81 -12.74
N LYS A 29 2.98 -3.58 -11.64
CA LYS A 29 1.87 -4.51 -11.42
C LYS A 29 0.59 -3.73 -11.15
N PRO A 30 -0.53 -4.09 -11.82
CA PRO A 30 -1.80 -3.45 -11.60
C PRO A 30 -2.41 -3.93 -10.28
N LEU A 31 -3.11 -3.01 -9.63
CA LEU A 31 -3.96 -3.22 -8.50
C LEU A 31 -5.36 -2.76 -8.87
N ASP A 32 -6.32 -3.65 -8.64
CA ASP A 32 -7.73 -3.36 -8.79
C ASP A 32 -8.45 -3.60 -7.48
N ILE A 33 -9.13 -2.57 -6.99
CA ILE A 33 -9.93 -2.63 -5.77
C ILE A 33 -11.36 -2.24 -6.12
N THR A 34 -12.30 -3.12 -5.80
CA THR A 34 -13.73 -2.86 -5.91
C THR A 34 -14.37 -2.72 -4.54
N ALA A 35 -15.69 -2.63 -4.47
CA ALA A 35 -16.42 -2.56 -3.20
C ALA A 35 -16.24 -3.83 -2.34
N THR A 36 -15.95 -4.98 -2.95
CA THR A 36 -15.89 -6.28 -2.26
C THR A 36 -14.72 -7.16 -2.72
N SER A 37 -13.78 -6.64 -3.51
CA SER A 37 -12.65 -7.43 -3.98
C SER A 37 -11.36 -6.63 -4.07
N ILE A 38 -10.24 -7.33 -3.93
CA ILE A 38 -8.89 -6.83 -4.20
C ILE A 38 -8.24 -7.83 -5.14
N THR A 39 -7.76 -7.36 -6.29
CA THR A 39 -6.97 -8.15 -7.23
C THR A 39 -5.59 -7.54 -7.39
N PHE A 40 -4.56 -8.33 -7.08
CA PHE A 40 -3.17 -7.92 -7.21
C PHE A 40 -2.30 -9.12 -7.63
N ASN A 41 -1.39 -8.88 -8.57
CA ASN A 41 -0.44 -9.88 -9.07
C ASN A 41 -1.10 -11.23 -9.48
N GLY A 42 -2.24 -11.15 -10.17
CA GLY A 42 -2.98 -12.32 -10.68
C GLY A 42 -3.78 -13.10 -9.64
N LYS A 43 -3.80 -12.66 -8.38
CA LYS A 43 -4.60 -13.26 -7.31
C LYS A 43 -5.71 -12.29 -6.87
N THR A 44 -6.82 -12.85 -6.40
CA THR A 44 -8.01 -12.08 -6.00
C THR A 44 -8.53 -12.53 -4.64
N CYS A 45 -8.67 -11.59 -3.71
CA CYS A 45 -9.55 -11.71 -2.55
C CYS A 45 -10.98 -11.31 -2.96
N ARG A 46 -11.96 -12.11 -2.57
CA ARG A 46 -13.39 -11.81 -2.70
C ARG A 46 -14.00 -11.57 -1.31
N ASP A 47 -15.19 -10.98 -1.30
CA ASP A 47 -15.95 -10.68 -0.08
C ASP A 47 -15.12 -9.90 0.95
N VAL A 48 -14.34 -8.94 0.44
CA VAL A 48 -13.43 -8.13 1.22
C VAL A 48 -14.21 -7.10 2.03
N ILE A 49 -13.95 -7.07 3.34
CA ILE A 49 -14.52 -6.10 4.28
C ILE A 49 -13.47 -5.02 4.53
N PHE A 50 -13.80 -3.77 4.20
CA PHE A 50 -12.91 -2.63 4.37
C PHE A 50 -13.25 -1.84 5.63
N LYS A 51 -12.30 -1.75 6.57
CA LYS A 51 -12.41 -0.89 7.76
C LYS A 51 -11.42 0.24 7.65
N LYS A 52 -11.91 1.48 7.68
CA LYS A 52 -11.11 2.70 7.49
C LYS A 52 -10.95 3.42 8.83
N GLU A 53 -9.74 3.86 9.12
CA GLU A 53 -9.43 4.70 10.27
C GLU A 53 -8.45 5.80 9.86
N LYS A 54 -8.56 6.97 10.48
CA LYS A 54 -7.54 8.01 10.34
C LYS A 54 -6.47 7.82 11.39
N ALA A 55 -5.21 8.00 11.01
CA ALA A 55 -4.08 7.88 11.93
C ALA A 55 -3.07 9.01 11.69
N ASN A 56 -2.39 9.44 12.75
CA ASN A 56 -1.20 10.27 12.63
C ASN A 56 -0.11 9.45 11.95
N THR A 57 0.41 9.94 10.81
CA THR A 57 1.34 9.19 9.97
C THR A 57 2.63 8.86 10.70
N LYS A 58 3.17 9.81 11.47
CA LYS A 58 4.43 9.64 12.18
C LYS A 58 4.31 8.56 13.25
N GLU A 59 3.27 8.65 14.09
CA GLU A 59 3.02 7.68 15.14
C GLU A 59 2.72 6.30 14.58
N TYR A 60 1.88 6.22 13.54
CA TYR A 60 1.51 4.96 12.91
C TYR A 60 2.73 4.23 12.31
N LEU A 61 3.53 4.94 11.52
CA LEU A 61 4.73 4.36 10.89
C LEU A 61 5.78 3.96 11.92
N ALA A 62 5.98 4.76 12.98
CA ALA A 62 6.92 4.44 14.03
C ALA A 62 6.49 3.20 14.84
N ASN A 63 5.21 3.10 15.21
CA ASN A 63 4.71 2.03 16.07
C ASN A 63 4.52 0.69 15.35
N ILE A 64 4.13 0.72 14.07
CA ILE A 64 3.80 -0.50 13.32
C ILE A 64 4.99 -1.00 12.49
N PHE A 65 5.78 -0.08 11.94
CA PHE A 65 6.81 -0.40 10.94
C PHE A 65 8.21 0.11 11.33
N HIS A 66 8.36 0.72 12.51
CA HIS A 66 9.62 1.28 12.99
C HIS A 66 10.32 2.20 11.97
N THR A 67 9.53 2.95 11.20
CA THR A 67 10.02 3.84 10.13
C THR A 67 9.43 5.25 10.27
N THR A 68 9.93 6.18 9.46
CA THR A 68 9.48 7.59 9.45
C THR A 68 8.80 7.94 8.14
N PRO A 69 7.87 8.92 8.14
CA PRO A 69 7.29 9.44 6.90
C PRO A 69 8.36 9.88 5.89
N GLN A 70 9.42 10.55 6.36
CA GLN A 70 10.52 11.05 5.53
C GLN A 70 11.28 9.93 4.84
N ALA A 71 11.56 8.82 5.54
CA ALA A 71 12.23 7.66 4.95
C ALA A 71 11.42 7.05 3.80
N LEU A 72 10.10 7.19 3.83
CA LEU A 72 9.16 6.68 2.84
C LEU A 72 8.79 7.68 1.74
N GLY A 73 9.20 8.96 1.89
CA GLY A 73 8.75 10.05 1.03
C GLY A 73 7.25 10.34 1.16
N ILE A 74 6.74 10.28 2.39
CA ILE A 74 5.35 10.61 2.76
C ILE A 74 5.38 11.95 3.49
N GLU A 75 4.60 12.91 3.00
CA GLU A 75 4.55 14.28 3.53
C GLU A 75 3.29 14.53 4.37
N GLU A 76 2.31 13.63 4.26
CA GLU A 76 1.04 13.72 4.94
C GLU A 76 1.17 13.52 6.46
N GLU A 77 0.63 14.44 7.26
CA GLU A 77 0.57 14.28 8.72
C GLU A 77 -0.50 13.28 9.19
N ILE A 78 -1.57 13.15 8.39
CA ILE A 78 -2.68 12.22 8.64
C ILE A 78 -2.89 11.37 7.39
N ILE A 79 -2.98 10.06 7.59
CA ILE A 79 -3.30 9.07 6.56
C ILE A 79 -4.59 8.32 6.89
N GLU A 80 -5.22 7.74 5.86
CA GLU A 80 -6.29 6.76 6.05
C GLU A 80 -5.67 5.36 6.02
N VAL A 81 -5.78 4.62 7.11
CA VAL A 81 -5.39 3.22 7.20
C VAL A 81 -6.61 2.37 6.89
N ILE A 82 -6.47 1.47 5.93
CA ILE A 82 -7.52 0.53 5.54
C ILE A 82 -7.10 -0.86 5.97
N LYS A 83 -7.88 -1.47 6.87
CA LYS A 83 -7.73 -2.85 7.32
C LYS A 83 -8.73 -3.74 6.60
N THR A 84 -8.32 -4.93 6.21
CA THR A 84 -9.19 -5.89 5.51
C THR A 84 -9.03 -7.32 6.01
N ASN A 85 -9.93 -8.21 5.58
CA ASN A 85 -9.83 -9.66 5.74
C ASN A 85 -9.11 -10.35 4.56
N CYS A 86 -8.44 -9.60 3.68
CA CYS A 86 -7.70 -10.14 2.54
C CYS A 86 -6.35 -10.70 2.98
N ASP A 87 -6.03 -11.90 2.51
CA ASP A 87 -4.78 -12.62 2.80
C ASP A 87 -3.68 -12.37 1.77
N LEU A 88 -3.94 -11.55 0.75
CA LEU A 88 -2.90 -11.12 -0.18
C LEU A 88 -1.82 -10.32 0.57
N PRO A 89 -0.53 -10.57 0.30
CA PRO A 89 0.55 -9.86 0.98
C PRO A 89 0.41 -8.34 0.90
N GLY A 90 0.45 -7.68 2.05
CA GLY A 90 0.32 -6.22 2.17
C GLY A 90 -1.11 -5.69 2.06
N PHE A 91 -2.13 -6.55 2.01
CA PHE A 91 -3.54 -6.12 1.94
C PHE A 91 -4.35 -6.43 3.20
N ASP A 92 -3.79 -7.09 4.21
CA ASP A 92 -4.40 -7.15 5.56
C ASP A 92 -4.57 -5.73 6.13
N ARG A 93 -3.60 -4.86 5.82
CA ARG A 93 -3.65 -3.42 6.05
C ARG A 93 -2.86 -2.67 5.00
N TYR A 94 -3.38 -1.53 4.56
CA TYR A 94 -2.66 -0.61 3.68
C TYR A 94 -3.03 0.83 3.97
N MET A 95 -2.21 1.74 3.46
CA MET A 95 -2.37 3.17 3.66
C MET A 95 -2.90 3.81 2.39
N ARG A 96 -3.83 4.75 2.54
CA ARG A 96 -4.24 5.68 1.50
C ARG A 96 -3.69 7.07 1.83
N LEU A 97 -2.95 7.60 0.86
CA LEU A 97 -2.27 8.88 0.91
C LEU A 97 -3.07 9.93 0.11
N LYS A 98 -2.54 11.15 0.00
CA LYS A 98 -3.16 12.20 -0.84
C LYS A 98 -3.24 11.76 -2.31
N TYR A 99 -4.19 12.36 -3.01
CA TYR A 99 -4.45 12.14 -4.45
C TYR A 99 -4.81 10.70 -4.81
N GLY A 100 -5.28 9.91 -3.83
CA GLY A 100 -5.69 8.53 -4.08
C GLY A 100 -4.52 7.56 -4.24
N ARG A 101 -3.28 7.98 -3.94
CA ARG A 101 -2.14 7.09 -3.86
C ARG A 101 -2.32 6.07 -2.75
N LEU A 102 -1.80 4.86 -2.95
CA LEU A 102 -1.83 3.80 -1.95
C LEU A 102 -0.41 3.38 -1.59
N ALA A 103 -0.23 2.84 -0.39
CA ALA A 103 1.01 2.24 0.03
C ALA A 103 0.75 0.94 0.81
N ILE A 104 1.40 -0.14 0.39
CA ILE A 104 1.40 -1.44 1.09
C ILE A 104 2.82 -1.76 1.56
N CYS A 105 2.94 -2.58 2.60
CA CYS A 105 4.22 -3.11 3.04
C CYS A 105 4.22 -4.63 2.85
N ILE A 106 5.21 -5.16 2.14
CA ILE A 106 5.43 -6.59 1.97
C ILE A 106 6.88 -6.87 2.36
N ASN A 107 7.08 -7.67 3.41
CA ASN A 107 8.41 -8.11 3.86
C ASN A 107 9.41 -6.95 4.06
N GLY A 108 8.94 -5.84 4.63
CA GLY A 108 9.72 -4.61 4.88
C GLY A 108 9.99 -3.76 3.62
N VAL A 109 9.38 -4.07 2.48
CA VAL A 109 9.41 -3.20 1.31
C VAL A 109 8.06 -2.50 1.18
N PHE A 110 8.10 -1.17 1.16
CA PHE A 110 6.93 -0.35 0.88
C PHE A 110 6.76 -0.20 -0.62
N PHE A 111 5.59 -0.56 -1.14
CA PHE A 111 5.21 -0.35 -2.54
C PHE A 111 4.16 0.75 -2.61
N PHE A 112 4.42 1.73 -3.45
CA PHE A 112 3.54 2.87 -3.66
C PHE A 112 2.82 2.74 -4.98
N PHE A 113 1.53 3.04 -4.96
CA PHE A 113 0.66 2.96 -6.11
C PHE A 113 0.16 4.34 -6.49
N GLU A 114 0.21 4.64 -7.77
CA GLU A 114 -0.46 5.80 -8.36
C GLU A 114 -1.77 5.34 -9.02
N PRO A 115 -2.85 6.14 -8.95
CA PRO A 115 -4.03 5.89 -9.74
C PRO A 115 -3.68 6.02 -11.24
N ALA A 116 -4.14 5.09 -12.06
CA ALA A 116 -3.91 5.04 -13.51
C ALA A 116 -4.67 6.14 -14.27
N MET A 117 -5.57 6.88 -13.62
CA MET A 117 -6.34 7.98 -14.21
C MET A 117 -6.24 9.20 -13.30
N ASN A 118 -5.46 10.20 -13.74
CA ASN A 118 -5.57 11.58 -13.27
C ASN A 118 -6.73 12.22 -14.04
N TYR A 119 -7.67 12.85 -13.33
CA TYR A 119 -8.61 13.78 -13.94
C TYR A 119 -7.90 15.10 -14.27
#